data_AF-A0A246S2Y8-F1
#
_entry.id   AF-A0A246S2Y8-F1
#
_cell.length_a   1.000
_cell.length_b   1.000
_cell.length_c   1.000
_cell.angle_alpha   90.00
_cell.angle_beta   90.00
_cell.angle_gamma   90.00
#
_symmetry.space_group_name_H-M   'P 1'
#
loop_
_entity.id
_entity.type
_entity.pdbx_description
1 polymer ?
#
loop_
_entity_poly.entity_id
_entity_poly.type
_entity_poly.pdbx_seq_one_letter_code
_entity_poly.pdbx_strand_id
1 'polypeptide(L)'
;MGIQVWFIVLGVGVMTLIVWDGKRRKLKQRSSSAAGITPKKQAVEAAPISNQPAEPISPPQANASTVSTPNIEGLTGGSRIGSATHILGKVIADEPVLIKGRLEGTLIAPNHPVSVTASGHVASYIEGSCVDIDGHMVGTLKANTKATLLSRARLQGVVEAPRLECMAGAWLQIDVAQSANRQRVAMVS
;
A
#
# COMPACT_ATOMS: atom_id res chain seq x y z
N MET A 1 20.37 54.80 12.57
CA MET A 1 19.07 54.67 11.85
C MET A 1 19.12 53.51 10.83
N GLY A 2 19.54 52.29 11.20
CA GLY A 2 19.82 51.22 10.22
C GLY A 2 19.26 49.83 10.55
N ILE A 3 19.00 49.52 11.82
CA ILE A 3 18.57 48.17 12.23
C ILE A 3 17.07 47.92 11.97
N GLN A 4 16.21 48.94 12.14
CA GLN A 4 14.76 48.80 11.93
C GLN A 4 14.38 48.50 10.48
N VAL A 5 15.11 49.06 9.51
CA VAL A 5 14.85 48.84 8.08
C VAL A 5 15.16 47.39 7.70
N TRP A 6 16.15 46.77 8.34
CA TRP A 6 16.55 45.40 8.03
C TRP A 6 15.49 44.38 8.44
N PHE A 7 14.84 44.57 9.60
CA PHE A 7 13.73 43.71 10.03
C PHE A 7 12.51 43.80 9.11
N ILE A 8 12.24 44.97 8.52
CA ILE A 8 11.14 45.14 7.55
C ILE A 8 11.45 44.37 6.26
N VAL A 9 12.68 44.47 5.75
CA VAL A 9 13.10 43.74 4.54
C VAL A 9 13.09 42.22 4.79
N LEU A 10 13.53 41.78 5.97
CA LEU A 10 13.53 40.37 6.36
C LEU A 10 12.09 39.83 6.49
N GLY A 11 11.19 40.60 7.09
CA GLY A 11 9.76 40.25 7.20
C GLY A 11 9.07 40.11 5.84
N VAL A 12 9.31 41.04 4.91
CA VAL A 12 8.76 40.98 3.54
C VAL A 12 9.35 39.80 2.76
N GLY A 13 10.63 39.50 2.95
CA GLY A 13 11.28 38.32 2.37
C GLY A 13 10.67 37.00 2.84
N VAL A 14 10.36 36.88 4.13
CA VAL A 14 9.69 35.69 4.69
C VAL A 14 8.26 35.56 4.17
N MET A 15 7.50 36.68 4.11
CA MET A 15 6.13 36.64 3.59
C MET A 15 6.07 36.23 2.11
N THR A 16 7.00 36.73 1.30
CA THR A 16 7.06 36.36 -0.13
C THR A 16 7.49 34.91 -0.34
N LEU A 17 8.37 34.36 0.50
CA LEU A 17 8.73 32.94 0.50
C LEU A 17 7.53 32.03 0.82
N ILE A 18 6.70 32.38 1.80
CA ILE A 18 5.50 31.62 2.17
C ILE A 18 4.46 31.64 1.04
N VAL A 19 4.22 32.80 0.42
CA VAL A 19 3.27 32.93 -0.70
C VAL A 19 3.74 32.17 -1.94
N TRP A 20 5.05 32.16 -2.21
CA TRP A 20 5.61 31.38 -3.32
C TRP A 20 5.48 29.87 -3.05
N ASP A 21 5.73 29.44 -1.82
CA ASP A 21 5.59 28.03 -1.44
C ASP A 21 4.11 27.56 -1.51
N GLY A 22 3.14 28.45 -1.31
CA GLY A 22 1.72 28.16 -1.53
C GLY A 22 1.35 27.94 -3.01
N LYS A 23 1.93 28.71 -3.93
CA LYS A 23 1.62 28.65 -5.37
C LYS A 23 2.21 27.41 -6.07
N ARG A 24 3.36 26.90 -5.62
CA ARG A 24 3.97 25.67 -6.17
C ARG A 24 3.13 24.41 -5.90
N ARG A 25 2.31 24.40 -4.84
CA ARG A 25 1.47 23.24 -4.47
C ARG A 25 0.20 23.15 -5.32
N LYS A 26 -0.32 24.29 -5.81
CA LYS A 26 -1.55 24.37 -6.62
C LYS A 26 -1.39 23.83 -8.05
N LEU A 27 -0.17 23.74 -8.59
CA LEU A 27 0.03 23.19 -9.94
C LEU A 27 -0.08 21.66 -9.97
N LYS A 28 0.20 20.99 -8.84
CA LYS A 28 0.21 19.51 -8.76
C LYS A 28 -1.17 18.90 -8.47
N GLN A 29 -2.15 19.70 -8.05
CA GLN A 29 -3.54 19.27 -7.82
C GLN A 29 -4.46 19.42 -9.05
N ARG A 30 -4.00 20.04 -10.14
CA ARG A 30 -4.80 20.20 -11.37
C ARG A 30 -4.67 19.05 -12.37
N SER A 31 -3.77 18.09 -12.13
CA SER A 31 -3.54 16.97 -13.05
C SER A 31 -4.32 15.70 -12.73
N SER A 32 -5.14 15.67 -11.66
CA SER A 32 -5.90 14.47 -11.27
C SER A 32 -7.43 14.63 -11.39
N SER A 33 -7.93 15.66 -12.07
CA SER A 33 -9.37 15.86 -12.28
C SER A 33 -9.71 16.21 -13.74
N ALA A 34 -9.41 15.30 -14.66
CA ALA A 34 -9.93 15.35 -16.04
C ALA A 34 -9.92 13.96 -16.72
N ALA A 35 -10.87 13.10 -16.36
CA ALA A 35 -11.42 12.00 -17.18
C ALA A 35 -12.71 11.55 -16.47
N GLY A 36 -13.91 12.03 -16.83
CA GLY A 36 -14.77 11.50 -17.91
C GLY A 36 -15.37 10.14 -17.50
N ILE A 37 -16.68 9.87 -17.39
CA ILE A 37 -17.80 10.03 -18.34
C ILE A 37 -19.12 9.59 -17.62
N THR A 38 -20.22 10.33 -17.78
CA THR A 38 -21.64 9.85 -17.79
C THR A 38 -22.00 9.43 -19.23
N PRO A 39 -23.02 8.59 -19.58
CA PRO A 39 -24.32 8.35 -18.92
C PRO A 39 -24.90 6.89 -19.06
N LYS A 40 -26.15 6.65 -18.57
CA LYS A 40 -27.27 5.80 -19.12
C LYS A 40 -28.11 5.19 -17.97
N LYS A 41 -29.25 5.78 -17.58
CA LYS A 41 -30.63 5.61 -18.10
C LYS A 41 -31.18 4.17 -17.99
N GLN A 42 -32.02 3.91 -16.98
CA GLN A 42 -33.35 3.29 -17.20
C GLN A 42 -34.23 3.30 -15.94
N ALA A 43 -35.43 3.85 -16.12
CA ALA A 43 -36.58 3.79 -15.24
C ALA A 43 -37.58 2.77 -15.81
N VAL A 44 -38.24 2.00 -14.94
CA VAL A 44 -39.55 1.33 -15.09
C VAL A 44 -40.00 1.02 -13.65
N GLU A 45 -40.96 1.75 -13.06
CA GLU A 45 -42.43 1.70 -13.22
C GLU A 45 -43.03 0.34 -12.75
N ALA A 46 -44.08 0.42 -11.92
CA ALA A 46 -44.52 -0.62 -10.99
C ALA A 46 -45.72 -1.49 -11.44
N ALA A 47 -45.70 -2.77 -11.02
CA ALA A 47 -46.80 -3.71 -10.69
C ALA A 47 -47.77 -4.17 -11.83
N PRO A 48 -48.52 -5.33 -11.73
CA PRO A 48 -48.84 -6.13 -10.53
C PRO A 48 -48.80 -7.69 -10.64
N ILE A 49 -48.72 -8.30 -9.45
CA ILE A 49 -49.17 -9.60 -8.89
C ILE A 49 -50.06 -10.53 -9.75
N SER A 50 -49.71 -11.84 -9.81
CA SER A 50 -50.64 -12.94 -10.12
C SER A 50 -50.29 -14.26 -9.38
N ASN A 51 -51.15 -14.59 -8.41
CA ASN A 51 -51.64 -15.86 -7.84
C ASN A 51 -50.79 -17.18 -7.79
N GLN A 52 -50.65 -17.69 -6.55
CA GLN A 52 -50.32 -19.04 -6.01
C GLN A 52 -51.40 -20.13 -6.36
N PRO A 53 -51.40 -21.43 -5.90
CA PRO A 53 -50.47 -22.26 -5.07
C PRO A 53 -50.35 -23.82 -5.37
N ALA A 54 -49.41 -24.50 -4.65
CA ALA A 54 -49.38 -25.91 -4.12
C ALA A 54 -48.61 -27.09 -4.82
N GLU A 55 -47.48 -27.50 -4.18
CA GLU A 55 -46.90 -28.84 -3.80
C GLU A 55 -47.09 -30.15 -4.64
N PRO A 56 -46.31 -31.24 -4.38
CA PRO A 56 -44.85 -31.46 -4.20
C PRO A 56 -44.35 -32.59 -5.18
N ILE A 57 -43.14 -33.15 -4.98
CA ILE A 57 -42.60 -34.50 -5.39
C ILE A 57 -41.16 -34.39 -5.94
N SER A 58 -40.17 -34.84 -5.16
CA SER A 58 -38.78 -35.16 -5.58
C SER A 58 -38.72 -36.56 -6.25
N PRO A 59 -37.69 -36.93 -7.05
CA PRO A 59 -36.40 -37.44 -6.52
C PRO A 59 -35.18 -37.21 -7.49
N PRO A 60 -34.03 -37.93 -7.42
CA PRO A 60 -32.76 -37.44 -6.84
C PRO A 60 -31.57 -37.36 -7.84
N GLN A 61 -30.47 -36.75 -7.36
CA GLN A 61 -29.07 -36.91 -7.83
C GLN A 61 -28.67 -36.34 -9.20
N ALA A 62 -27.98 -35.20 -9.16
CA ALA A 62 -26.85 -34.93 -10.03
C ALA A 62 -25.76 -34.21 -9.22
N ASN A 63 -24.60 -34.85 -9.10
CA ASN A 63 -23.41 -34.34 -8.42
C ASN A 63 -23.04 -32.95 -8.95
N ALA A 64 -23.36 -31.90 -8.21
CA ALA A 64 -22.66 -30.63 -8.33
C ALA A 64 -21.43 -30.72 -7.42
N SER A 65 -20.32 -31.13 -8.05
CA SER A 65 -18.99 -31.03 -7.50
C SER A 65 -18.81 -29.70 -6.79
N THR A 66 -18.35 -29.80 -5.55
CA THR A 66 -17.76 -28.76 -4.72
C THR A 66 -16.90 -27.84 -5.58
N VAL A 67 -17.46 -26.71 -6.02
CA VAL A 67 -16.63 -25.59 -6.45
C VAL A 67 -16.10 -25.03 -5.15
N SER A 68 -14.94 -25.53 -4.74
CA SER A 68 -14.06 -24.86 -3.82
C SER A 68 -13.76 -23.49 -4.39
N THR A 69 -14.63 -22.52 -4.09
CA THR A 69 -14.17 -21.16 -3.88
C THR A 69 -12.94 -21.28 -3.00
N PRO A 70 -11.75 -20.84 -3.42
CA PRO A 70 -10.69 -20.62 -2.45
C PRO A 70 -11.30 -19.62 -1.49
N ASN A 71 -11.64 -20.09 -0.30
CA ASN A 71 -11.84 -19.27 0.85
C ASN A 71 -10.50 -18.54 1.01
N ILE A 72 -10.37 -17.39 0.34
CA ILE A 72 -9.44 -16.37 0.77
C ILE A 72 -9.99 -16.07 2.14
N GLU A 73 -9.44 -16.76 3.14
CA GLU A 73 -9.59 -16.42 4.53
C GLU A 73 -9.25 -14.94 4.58
N GLY A 74 -10.31 -14.13 4.58
CA GLY A 74 -10.19 -12.74 4.91
C GLY A 74 -9.47 -12.75 6.24
N LEU A 75 -8.29 -12.14 6.26
CA LEU A 75 -7.61 -11.81 7.50
C LEU A 75 -8.54 -10.86 8.26
N THR A 76 -9.56 -11.41 8.93
CA THR A 76 -10.42 -10.75 9.90
C THR A 76 -9.64 -10.71 11.21
N GLY A 77 -8.49 -10.05 11.18
CA GLY A 77 -7.57 -9.99 12.30
C GLY A 77 -6.23 -9.41 11.87
N GLY A 78 -5.82 -8.34 12.52
CA GLY A 78 -4.56 -7.66 12.25
C GLY A 78 -4.60 -6.18 12.60
N SER A 79 -3.42 -5.63 12.82
CA SER A 79 -3.23 -4.22 13.13
C SER A 79 -3.47 -3.37 11.89
N ARG A 80 -4.31 -2.34 12.01
CA ARG A 80 -4.61 -1.41 10.91
C ARG A 80 -4.26 0.02 11.29
N ILE A 81 -3.27 0.56 10.61
CA ILE A 81 -2.87 1.95 10.76
C ILE A 81 -3.65 2.79 9.76
N GLY A 82 -4.49 3.70 10.28
CA GLY A 82 -5.36 4.55 9.49
C GLY A 82 -4.58 5.54 8.61
N SER A 83 -5.24 6.05 7.56
CA SER A 83 -4.63 7.01 6.62
C SER A 83 -4.32 8.38 7.25
N ALA A 84 -5.02 8.74 8.33
CA ALA A 84 -4.77 9.97 9.09
C ALA A 84 -3.89 9.75 10.33
N THR A 85 -3.25 8.58 10.44
CA THR A 85 -2.38 8.23 11.57
C THR A 85 -0.92 8.43 11.19
N HIS A 86 -0.17 9.09 12.06
CA HIS A 86 1.29 9.23 11.96
C HIS A 86 1.94 8.56 13.17
N ILE A 87 2.81 7.59 12.93
CA ILE A 87 3.58 6.89 13.95
C ILE A 87 5.05 7.32 13.84
N LEU A 88 5.62 7.71 14.97
CA LEU A 88 7.05 8.03 15.11
C LEU A 88 7.66 7.03 16.12
N GLY A 89 8.69 6.28 15.72
CA GLY A 89 9.40 5.37 16.61
C GLY A 89 9.35 3.89 16.19
N LYS A 90 9.16 2.98 17.15
CA LYS A 90 9.26 1.53 16.93
C LYS A 90 7.89 0.85 17.13
N VAL A 91 7.49 0.02 16.18
CA VAL A 91 6.28 -0.80 16.21
C VAL A 91 6.69 -2.26 16.11
N ILE A 92 6.25 -3.07 17.07
CA ILE A 92 6.45 -4.52 17.08
C ILE A 92 5.07 -5.15 17.03
N ALA A 93 4.85 -6.05 16.09
CA ALA A 93 3.56 -6.71 15.91
C ALA A 93 3.76 -8.20 15.69
N ASP A 94 3.07 -9.00 16.51
CA ASP A 94 2.92 -10.44 16.34
C ASP A 94 1.59 -10.76 15.65
N GLU A 95 1.21 -9.90 14.70
CA GLU A 95 0.00 -10.03 13.90
C GLU A 95 0.20 -9.40 12.51
N PRO A 96 -0.66 -9.70 11.53
CA PRO A 96 -0.68 -9.04 10.24
C PRO A 96 -0.83 -7.52 10.38
N VAL A 97 -0.03 -6.73 9.67
CA VAL A 97 -0.09 -5.26 9.75
C VAL A 97 -0.42 -4.64 8.40
N LEU A 98 -1.46 -3.80 8.39
CA LEU A 98 -1.83 -2.97 7.24
C LEU A 98 -1.54 -1.49 7.52
N ILE A 99 -0.67 -0.91 6.71
CA ILE A 99 -0.26 0.49 6.82
C ILE A 99 -0.93 1.33 5.73
N LYS A 100 -1.88 2.19 6.13
CA LYS A 100 -2.51 3.17 5.23
C LYS A 100 -2.00 4.59 5.43
N GLY A 101 -1.37 4.88 6.58
CA GLY A 101 -0.89 6.19 7.00
C GLY A 101 0.62 6.36 6.88
N ARG A 102 1.20 7.15 7.78
CA ARG A 102 2.64 7.47 7.79
C ARG A 102 3.35 6.81 8.98
N LEU A 103 4.46 6.14 8.71
CA LEU A 103 5.32 5.52 9.69
C LEU A 103 6.75 6.03 9.50
N GLU A 104 7.28 6.74 10.48
CA GLU A 104 8.69 7.15 10.51
C GLU A 104 9.37 6.38 11.65
N GLY A 105 10.12 5.35 11.27
CA GLY A 105 10.85 4.50 12.20
C GLY A 105 10.80 3.03 11.81
N THR A 106 10.71 2.15 12.80
CA THR A 106 10.99 0.72 12.64
C THR A 106 9.71 -0.09 12.85
N LEU A 107 9.29 -0.86 11.83
CA LEU A 107 8.26 -1.90 11.95
C LEU A 107 8.91 -3.28 12.01
N ILE A 108 8.57 -4.08 13.02
CA ILE A 108 9.07 -5.45 13.18
C ILE A 108 7.87 -6.41 13.31
N ALA A 109 7.68 -7.26 12.30
CA ALA A 109 6.66 -8.31 12.24
C ALA A 109 7.21 -9.59 11.58
N PRO A 110 8.25 -10.22 12.14
CA PRO A 110 9.09 -11.21 11.44
C PRO A 110 8.35 -12.45 10.94
N ASN A 111 7.27 -12.83 11.63
CA ASN A 111 6.49 -14.03 11.35
C ASN A 111 5.15 -13.74 10.64
N HIS A 112 4.84 -12.46 10.40
CA HIS A 112 3.52 -12.05 9.89
C HIS A 112 3.63 -11.25 8.59
N PRO A 113 2.56 -11.23 7.79
CA PRO A 113 2.53 -10.42 6.58
C PRO A 113 2.35 -8.94 6.91
N VAL A 114 3.04 -8.10 6.15
CA VAL A 114 2.97 -6.64 6.24
C VAL A 114 2.55 -6.10 4.89
N SER A 115 1.52 -5.25 4.88
CA SER A 115 1.02 -4.64 3.65
C SER A 115 1.00 -3.12 3.77
N VAL A 116 1.67 -2.44 2.84
CA VAL A 116 1.67 -0.98 2.72
C VAL A 116 0.74 -0.60 1.58
N THR A 117 -0.32 0.14 1.90
CA THR A 117 -1.29 0.64 0.90
C THR A 117 -0.67 1.79 0.08
N ALA A 118 -1.25 2.16 -1.05
CA ALA A 118 -0.76 3.29 -1.86
C ALA A 118 -0.70 4.66 -1.17
N SER A 119 -1.53 4.90 -0.16
CA SER A 119 -1.42 6.10 0.69
C SER A 119 -0.37 5.98 1.80
N GLY A 120 0.18 4.78 1.95
CA GLY A 120 1.16 4.43 2.96
C GLY A 120 2.53 5.03 2.64
N HIS A 121 3.11 5.69 3.64
CA HIS A 121 4.46 6.21 3.59
C HIS A 121 5.25 5.62 4.75
N VAL A 122 6.31 4.87 4.44
CA VAL A 122 7.18 4.28 5.45
C VAL A 122 8.62 4.75 5.25
N ALA A 123 9.24 5.22 6.31
CA ALA A 123 10.63 5.64 6.34
C ALA A 123 11.41 4.89 7.42
N SER A 124 12.66 4.52 7.12
CA SER A 124 13.63 3.84 7.99
C SER A 124 13.72 2.32 7.81
N TYR A 125 12.90 1.51 8.49
CA TYR A 125 13.07 0.05 8.48
C TYR A 125 11.75 -0.72 8.57
N ILE A 126 11.58 -1.74 7.72
CA ILE A 126 10.47 -2.69 7.77
C ILE A 126 11.01 -4.12 7.79
N GLU A 127 10.53 -4.93 8.71
CA GLU A 127 10.75 -6.38 8.74
C GLU A 127 9.43 -7.14 8.77
N GLY A 128 9.26 -8.08 7.83
CA GLY A 128 8.06 -8.90 7.70
C GLY A 128 8.36 -10.30 7.15
N SER A 129 7.43 -11.26 7.31
CA SER A 129 7.55 -12.54 6.62
C SER A 129 7.27 -12.40 5.12
N CYS A 130 6.09 -11.89 4.79
CA CYS A 130 5.69 -11.50 3.45
C CYS A 130 5.41 -10.00 3.44
N VAL A 131 6.06 -9.23 2.58
CA VAL A 131 5.91 -7.77 2.54
C VAL A 131 5.34 -7.35 1.20
N ASP A 132 4.14 -6.77 1.21
CA ASP A 132 3.49 -6.25 0.00
C ASP A 132 3.47 -4.72 0.05
N ILE A 133 4.02 -4.07 -0.99
CA ILE A 133 4.10 -2.61 -1.05
C ILE A 133 3.33 -2.09 -2.26
N ASP A 134 2.37 -1.20 -2.02
CA ASP A 134 1.66 -0.41 -3.05
C ASP A 134 2.02 1.09 -2.96
N GLY A 135 2.62 1.51 -1.84
CA GLY A 135 2.91 2.91 -1.53
C GLY A 135 4.37 3.31 -1.69
N HIS A 136 4.80 4.26 -0.86
CA HIS A 136 6.15 4.80 -0.90
C HIS A 136 6.95 4.34 0.31
N MET A 137 8.15 3.81 0.06
CA MET A 137 9.06 3.34 1.09
C MET A 137 10.47 3.89 0.87
N VAL A 138 11.08 4.42 1.92
CA VAL A 138 12.49 4.86 1.91
C VAL A 138 13.24 4.22 3.07
N GLY A 139 14.32 3.50 2.78
CA GLY A 139 15.16 2.85 3.77
C GLY A 139 15.37 1.37 3.49
N THR A 140 15.39 0.56 4.54
CA THR A 140 15.69 -0.87 4.44
C THR A 140 14.41 -1.70 4.57
N LEU A 141 14.18 -2.57 3.59
CA LEU A 141 13.14 -3.59 3.63
C LEU A 141 13.77 -4.96 3.84
N LYS A 142 13.30 -5.67 4.85
CA LYS A 142 13.67 -7.05 5.12
C LYS A 142 12.43 -7.94 5.06
N ALA A 143 12.40 -8.86 4.09
CA ALA A 143 11.36 -9.87 3.98
C ALA A 143 11.96 -11.26 4.16
N ASN A 144 11.44 -12.04 5.11
CA ASN A 144 11.97 -13.37 5.39
C ASN A 144 11.57 -14.41 4.32
N THR A 145 10.42 -14.23 3.68
CA THR A 145 9.87 -15.19 2.71
C THR A 145 9.73 -14.59 1.32
N LYS A 146 9.03 -13.46 1.20
CA LYS A 146 8.76 -12.82 -0.10
C LYS A 146 8.50 -11.33 0.05
N ALA A 147 9.04 -10.54 -0.88
CA ALA A 147 8.67 -9.15 -1.06
C ALA A 147 7.93 -8.97 -2.39
N THR A 148 6.73 -8.38 -2.36
CA THR A 148 5.93 -8.06 -3.55
C THR A 148 5.82 -6.56 -3.70
N LEU A 149 6.30 -6.02 -4.81
CA LEU A 149 6.08 -4.64 -5.21
C LEU A 149 4.90 -4.57 -6.19
N LEU A 150 3.84 -3.91 -5.77
CA LEU A 150 2.63 -3.70 -6.57
C LEU A 150 2.84 -2.56 -7.59
N SER A 151 1.88 -2.41 -8.50
CA SER A 151 1.98 -1.50 -9.67
C SER A 151 2.29 -0.02 -9.35
N ARG A 152 2.03 0.47 -8.13
CA ARG A 152 2.30 1.87 -7.73
C ARG A 152 3.43 2.00 -6.70
N ALA A 153 4.07 0.88 -6.36
CA ALA A 153 5.14 0.85 -5.39
C ALA A 153 6.30 1.75 -5.81
N ARG A 154 6.81 2.54 -4.87
CA ARG A 154 8.06 3.28 -5.00
C ARG A 154 8.94 2.96 -3.82
N LEU A 155 9.97 2.15 -4.06
CA LEU A 155 10.94 1.76 -3.03
C LEU A 155 12.30 2.37 -3.36
N GLN A 156 12.87 3.06 -2.38
CA GLN A 156 14.23 3.59 -2.44
C GLN A 156 15.05 3.10 -1.24
N GLY A 157 16.16 2.41 -1.47
CA GLY A 157 17.10 2.02 -0.41
C GLY A 157 17.65 0.60 -0.57
N VAL A 158 17.54 -0.23 0.47
CA VAL A 158 18.09 -1.59 0.47
C VAL A 158 16.95 -2.60 0.63
N VAL A 159 17.00 -3.69 -0.13
CA VAL A 159 16.01 -4.78 -0.07
C VAL A 159 16.73 -6.08 0.21
N GLU A 160 16.37 -6.71 1.33
CA GLU A 160 16.82 -8.03 1.75
C GLU A 160 15.63 -8.98 1.69
N ALA A 161 15.54 -9.79 0.64
CA ALA A 161 14.49 -10.78 0.50
C ALA A 161 14.99 -11.99 -0.31
N PRO A 162 14.60 -13.24 0.04
CA PRO A 162 14.96 -14.40 -0.75
C PRO A 162 14.16 -14.50 -2.06
N ARG A 163 12.96 -13.91 -2.10
CA ARG A 163 12.12 -13.81 -3.31
C ARG A 163 11.59 -12.39 -3.45
N LEU A 164 11.75 -11.81 -4.63
CA LEU A 164 11.28 -10.48 -4.97
C LEU A 164 10.39 -10.57 -6.22
N GLU A 165 9.14 -10.14 -6.08
CA GLU A 165 8.17 -10.05 -7.17
C GLU A 165 7.86 -8.57 -7.45
N CYS A 166 7.99 -8.15 -8.70
CA CYS A 166 7.69 -6.78 -9.11
C CYS A 166 6.57 -6.80 -10.15
N MET A 167 5.45 -6.15 -9.86
CA MET A 167 4.37 -5.94 -10.81
C MET A 167 4.72 -4.85 -11.82
N ALA A 168 4.08 -4.89 -12.99
CA ALA A 168 4.21 -3.84 -13.99
C ALA A 168 3.83 -2.47 -13.40
N GLY A 169 4.73 -1.49 -13.56
CA GLY A 169 4.57 -0.12 -13.03
C GLY A 169 5.30 0.14 -11.71
N ALA A 170 5.74 -0.90 -10.99
CA ALA A 170 6.54 -0.74 -9.79
C ALA A 170 7.88 -0.05 -10.09
N TRP A 171 8.27 0.89 -9.22
CA TRP A 171 9.55 1.59 -9.31
C TRP A 171 10.43 1.21 -8.12
N LEU A 172 11.60 0.65 -8.43
CA LEU A 172 12.54 0.14 -7.44
C LEU A 172 13.91 0.77 -7.70
N GLN A 173 14.41 1.53 -6.72
CA GLN A 173 15.76 2.07 -6.73
C GLN A 173 16.51 1.49 -5.52
N ILE A 174 17.33 0.48 -5.76
CA ILE A 174 18.11 -0.19 -4.72
C ILE A 174 19.61 -0.02 -4.92
N ASP A 175 20.32 0.11 -3.80
CA ASP A 175 21.77 -0.07 -3.79
C ASP A 175 22.06 -1.56 -3.56
N VAL A 176 22.80 -2.17 -4.48
CA VAL A 176 23.09 -3.60 -4.44
C VAL A 176 24.50 -3.78 -3.91
N ALA A 177 24.63 -3.98 -2.60
CA ALA A 177 25.87 -4.46 -2.01
C ALA A 177 26.03 -5.95 -2.37
N GLN A 178 26.99 -6.26 -3.23
CA GLN A 178 27.21 -7.60 -3.76
C GLN A 178 27.81 -8.53 -2.70
N SER A 179 26.96 -9.14 -1.86
CA SER A 179 27.38 -10.27 -1.01
C SER A 179 27.26 -11.56 -1.83
N ALA A 180 28.31 -11.88 -2.58
CA ALA A 180 28.38 -13.08 -3.40
C ALA A 180 28.41 -14.33 -2.51
N ASN A 181 27.23 -14.91 -2.25
CA ASN A 181 27.12 -16.22 -1.63
C ASN A 181 27.55 -17.31 -2.64
N ARG A 182 28.86 -17.54 -2.71
CA ARG A 182 29.47 -18.60 -3.51
C ARG A 182 29.28 -19.92 -2.77
N GLN A 183 28.10 -20.52 -2.89
CA GLN A 183 27.89 -21.89 -2.39
C GLN A 183 28.85 -22.82 -3.14
N ARG A 184 29.84 -23.35 -2.39
CA ARG A 184 30.69 -24.44 -2.86
C ARG A 184 29.81 -25.67 -3.01
N VAL A 185 29.43 -26.00 -4.23
CA VAL A 185 28.92 -27.32 -4.57
C VAL A 185 30.09 -28.28 -4.42
N ALA A 186 30.16 -28.96 -3.28
CA ALA A 186 31.09 -30.06 -3.10
C ALA A 186 30.59 -31.24 -3.96
N MET A 187 31.38 -31.62 -4.96
CA MET A 187 31.20 -32.87 -5.69
C MET A 187 31.54 -34.02 -4.73
N VAL A 188 30.60 -34.95 -4.55
CA VAL A 188 30.88 -36.23 -3.90
C VAL A 188 31.40 -37.19 -4.99
N SER A 189 32.59 -37.74 -4.77
CA SER A 189 33.20 -38.81 -5.58
C SER A 189 32.95 -40.16 -4.95
#